data_AF-A0A7C0V7X7-F1
#
_entry.id   AF-A0A7C0V7X7-F1
#
_cell.length_a   1.000
_cell.length_b   1.000
_cell.length_c   1.000
_cell.angle_alpha   90.00
_cell.angle_beta   90.00
_cell.angle_gamma   90.00
#
_symmetry.space_group_name_H-M   'P 1'
#
loop_
_entity.id
_entity.type
_entity.pdbx_description
1 polymer ?
#
loop_
_entity_poly.entity_id
_entity_poly.type
_entity_poly.pdbx_seq_one_letter_code
_entity_poly.pdbx_strand_id
1 'polypeptide(L)'
;MTWFEIAVICPIVFGLYYIQQIKIALKERGEHVDLLGGWMADYRRLKKLAAGEEKNERIRSRYATLINGLHLSLGFLALIIVLRALGKI
;
A
#
# COMPACT_ATOMS: atom_id res chain seq x y z
N MET A 1 -19.14 -10.45 -15.11
CA MET A 1 -18.22 -9.48 -14.50
C MET A 1 -18.74 -8.08 -14.82
N THR A 2 -19.19 -7.32 -13.82
CA THR A 2 -19.74 -5.96 -14.01
C THR A 2 -18.64 -4.90 -13.90
N TRP A 3 -18.86 -3.70 -14.45
CA TRP A 3 -17.95 -2.56 -14.29
C TRP A 3 -17.67 -2.23 -12.82
N PHE A 4 -18.65 -2.46 -11.94
CA PHE A 4 -18.51 -2.31 -10.50
C PHE A 4 -17.52 -3.32 -9.90
N GLU A 5 -17.61 -4.59 -10.28
CA GLU A 5 -16.68 -5.63 -9.81
C GLU A 5 -15.23 -5.32 -10.22
N ILE A 6 -15.03 -4.85 -11.46
CA ILE A 6 -13.71 -4.41 -11.94
C ILE A 6 -13.22 -3.22 -11.10
N ALA A 7 -14.08 -2.23 -10.85
CA ALA A 7 -13.74 -1.06 -10.04
C ALA A 7 -13.34 -1.42 -8.60
N VAL A 8 -13.93 -2.48 -8.02
CA VAL A 8 -13.56 -2.99 -6.68
C VAL A 8 -12.30 -3.86 -6.70
N ILE A 9 -12.14 -4.72 -7.71
CA ILE A 9 -11.01 -5.66 -7.78
C ILE A 9 -9.70 -4.91 -8.04
N CYS A 10 -9.70 -3.92 -8.93
CA CYS A 10 -8.50 -3.14 -9.26
C CYS A 10 -7.76 -2.57 -8.02
N PRO A 11 -8.38 -1.77 -7.14
CA PRO A 11 -7.71 -1.21 -5.97
C PRO A 11 -7.24 -2.30 -4.99
N ILE A 12 -7.94 -3.44 -4.89
CA ILE A 12 -7.50 -4.56 -4.06
C ILE A 12 -6.19 -5.14 -4.60
N VAL A 13 -6.12 -5.39 -5.91
CA VAL A 13 -4.90 -5.91 -6.56
C VAL A 13 -3.75 -4.92 -6.43
N PHE A 14 -3.98 -3.63 -6.64
CA PHE A 14 -2.97 -2.59 -6.43
C PHE A 14 -2.52 -2.49 -4.97
N GLY A 15 -3.45 -2.58 -4.02
CA GLY A 15 -3.12 -2.59 -2.58
C GLY A 15 -2.22 -3.76 -2.21
N LEU A 16 -2.54 -4.97 -2.69
CA LEU A 16 -1.69 -6.15 -2.49
C LEU A 16 -0.32 -5.99 -3.16
N TYR A 17 -0.27 -5.45 -4.37
CA TYR A 17 0.98 -5.14 -5.06
C TYR A 17 1.87 -4.21 -4.23
N TYR A 18 1.31 -3.11 -3.70
CA TYR A 18 2.09 -2.20 -2.85
C TYR A 18 2.52 -2.85 -1.54
N ILE A 19 1.69 -3.69 -0.91
CA ILE A 19 2.09 -4.46 0.27
C ILE A 19 3.29 -5.36 -0.05
N GLN A 20 3.29 -6.05 -1.18
CA GLN A 20 4.43 -6.88 -1.60
C GLN A 20 5.68 -6.05 -1.87
N GLN A 21 5.54 -4.88 -2.52
CA GLN A 21 6.67 -3.99 -2.76
C GLN A 21 7.28 -3.44 -1.46
N ILE A 22 6.47 -3.16 -0.45
CA ILE A 22 6.94 -2.78 0.89
C ILE A 22 7.80 -3.90 1.48
N LYS A 23 7.33 -5.16 1.38
CA LYS A 23 8.09 -6.33 1.86
C LYS A 23 9.42 -6.49 1.14
N ILE A 24 9.44 -6.33 -0.19
CA ILE A 24 10.66 -6.39 -0.99
C ILE A 24 11.63 -5.28 -0.57
N ALA A 25 11.14 -4.05 -0.41
CA ALA A 25 11.95 -2.91 0.00
C ALA A 25 12.60 -3.09 1.39
N LEU A 26 11.89 -3.69 2.35
CA LEU A 26 12.43 -4.02 3.67
C LEU A 26 13.43 -5.18 3.61
N LYS A 27 13.15 -6.20 2.78
CA LYS A 27 14.06 -7.33 2.57
C LYS A 27 15.37 -6.90 1.89
N GLU A 28 15.31 -6.01 0.90
CA GLU A 28 16.49 -5.41 0.24
C GLU A 28 17.40 -4.68 1.25
N ARG A 29 16.82 -4.16 2.34
CA ARG A 29 17.53 -3.48 3.43
C ARG A 29 18.15 -4.45 4.44
N GLY A 30 17.87 -5.75 4.34
CA GLY A 30 18.31 -6.77 5.29
C GLY A 30 17.38 -6.98 6.48
N GLU A 31 16.18 -6.40 6.48
CA GLU A 31 15.19 -6.65 7.54
C GLU A 31 14.54 -8.03 7.37
N HIS A 32 14.23 -8.67 8.50
CA HIS A 32 13.43 -9.89 8.47
C HIS A 32 11.96 -9.54 8.18
N VAL A 33 11.44 -10.12 7.10
CA VAL A 33 10.08 -9.92 6.62
C VAL A 33 9.42 -11.28 6.45
N ASP A 34 8.30 -11.48 7.15
CA ASP A 34 7.45 -12.65 6.95
C ASP A 34 6.72 -12.52 5.61
N LEU A 35 6.70 -13.57 4.78
CA LEU A 35 6.06 -13.54 3.46
C LEU A 35 4.54 -13.54 3.55
N LEU A 36 3.96 -14.20 4.56
CA LEU A 36 2.52 -14.41 4.66
C LEU A 36 1.86 -13.57 5.76
N GLY A 37 2.65 -13.08 6.72
CA GLY A 37 2.19 -12.31 7.87
C GLY A 37 2.77 -10.90 7.94
N GLY A 38 2.53 -10.21 9.07
CA GLY A 38 3.31 -9.04 9.46
C GLY A 38 3.15 -7.75 8.63
N TRP A 39 2.29 -7.72 7.61
CA TRP A 39 2.14 -6.57 6.69
C TRP A 39 1.92 -5.23 7.39
N MET A 40 1.23 -5.22 8.54
CA MET A 40 1.00 -4.01 9.33
C MET A 40 2.22 -3.58 10.16
N ALA A 41 3.09 -4.52 10.55
CA ALA A 41 4.39 -4.21 11.14
C ALA A 41 5.34 -3.67 10.07
N ASP A 42 5.37 -4.32 8.91
CA ASP A 42 6.18 -3.90 7.74
C ASP A 42 5.82 -2.49 7.28
N TYR A 43 4.52 -2.21 7.11
CA TYR A 43 4.03 -0.88 6.78
C TYR A 43 4.46 0.15 7.83
N ARG A 44 4.32 -0.14 9.13
CA ARG A 44 4.75 0.78 10.20
C ARG A 44 6.25 1.04 10.16
N ARG A 45 7.06 0.02 9.89
CA ARG A 45 8.52 0.18 9.75
C ARG A 45 8.85 1.04 8.55
N LEU A 46 8.31 0.72 7.36
CA LEU A 46 8.56 1.51 6.16
C LEU A 46 8.11 2.96 6.34
N LYS A 47 7.01 3.20 7.06
CA LYS A 47 6.52 4.54 7.40
C LYS A 47 7.52 5.32 8.26
N LYS A 48 8.15 4.69 9.25
CA LYS A 48 9.21 5.34 10.06
C LYS A 48 10.43 5.68 9.20
N LEU A 49 10.82 4.77 8.31
CA LEU A 49 11.91 4.99 7.36
C LEU A 49 11.62 6.16 6.42
N ALA A 50 10.42 6.21 5.84
CA ALA A 50 9.97 7.32 5.01
C ALA A 50 9.87 8.65 5.79
N ALA A 51 9.54 8.60 7.08
CA ALA A 51 9.35 9.78 7.93
C ALA A 51 10.66 10.46 8.39
N GLY A 52 11.83 9.83 8.21
CA GLY A 52 13.10 10.49 8.47
C GLY A 52 14.23 9.62 9.01
N GLU A 53 14.01 8.33 9.29
CA GLU A 53 15.11 7.43 9.69
C GLU A 53 16.06 7.12 8.52
N GLU A 54 15.57 7.18 7.28
CA GLU A 54 16.40 6.98 6.09
C GLU A 54 17.10 8.28 5.67
N LYS A 55 18.44 8.30 5.77
CA LYS A 55 19.27 9.47 5.41
C LYS A 55 19.37 9.66 3.90
N ASN A 56 19.19 8.60 3.12
CA ASN A 56 19.25 8.68 1.67
C ASN A 56 17.91 9.16 1.09
N GLU A 57 17.90 10.38 0.55
CA GLU A 57 16.69 11.03 0.03
C GLU A 57 16.02 10.26 -1.12
N ARG A 58 16.80 9.57 -1.97
CA ARG A 58 16.24 8.73 -3.05
C ARG A 58 15.47 7.54 -2.48
N ILE A 59 16.03 6.88 -1.47
CA ILE A 59 15.41 5.71 -0.84
C ILE A 59 14.17 6.15 -0.05
N ARG A 60 14.27 7.26 0.69
CA ARG A 60 13.13 7.86 1.41
C ARG A 60 11.97 8.20 0.47
N SER A 61 12.25 8.80 -0.68
CA SER A 61 11.23 9.12 -1.69
C SER A 61 10.59 7.86 -2.27
N ARG A 62 11.37 6.81 -2.52
CA ARG A 62 10.85 5.49 -2.95
C ARG A 62 9.89 4.93 -1.90
N TYR A 63 10.25 4.97 -0.62
CA TYR A 63 9.40 4.48 0.48
C TYR A 63 8.11 5.30 0.64
N ALA A 64 8.21 6.63 0.55
CA ALA A 64 7.04 7.50 0.57
C ALA A 64 6.10 7.22 -0.61
N THR A 65 6.64 6.96 -1.80
CA THR A 65 5.86 6.59 -2.99
C THR A 65 5.11 5.28 -2.78
N LEU A 66 5.76 4.25 -2.20
CA LEU A 66 5.11 2.97 -1.90
C LEU A 66 3.94 3.14 -0.90
N ILE A 67 4.14 3.94 0.13
CA ILE A 67 3.12 4.22 1.15
C ILE A 67 1.95 5.01 0.54
N ASN A 68 2.23 6.01 -0.29
CA ASN A 68 1.20 6.80 -0.96
C ASN A 68 0.41 5.97 -1.96
N GLY A 69 1.05 5.07 -2.70
CA GLY A 69 0.37 4.12 -3.58
C GLY A 69 -0.58 3.19 -2.82
N LEU A 70 -0.13 2.68 -1.67
CA LEU A 70 -0.99 1.90 -0.78
C LEU A 70 -2.18 2.73 -0.26
N HIS A 71 -1.96 3.97 0.19
CA HIS A 71 -3.06 4.83 0.63
C HIS A 71 -4.02 5.19 -0.49
N LEU A 72 -3.53 5.42 -1.71
CA LEU A 72 -4.36 5.74 -2.86
C LEU A 72 -5.27 4.58 -3.22
N SER A 73 -4.74 3.35 -3.26
CA SER A 73 -5.53 2.14 -3.52
C SER A 73 -6.59 1.91 -2.43
N LEU A 74 -6.23 2.02 -1.15
CA LEU A 74 -7.18 1.92 -0.05
C LEU A 74 -8.22 3.05 -0.06
N GLY A 75 -7.82 4.28 -0.38
CA GLY A 75 -8.70 5.44 -0.48
C GLY A 75 -9.69 5.31 -1.64
N PHE A 76 -9.25 4.80 -2.78
CA PHE A 76 -10.14 4.51 -3.91
C PHE A 76 -11.14 3.41 -3.59
N LEU A 77 -10.71 2.34 -2.90
CA LEU A 77 -11.62 1.30 -2.42
C LEU A 77 -12.66 1.87 -1.45
N ALA A 78 -12.24 2.70 -0.49
CA ALA A 78 -13.14 3.36 0.45
C ALA A 78 -14.13 4.28 -0.27
N LEU A 79 -13.68 5.05 -1.26
CA LEU A 79 -14.52 5.91 -2.07
C LEU A 79 -15.62 5.11 -2.79
N ILE A 80 -15.28 3.97 -3.40
CA ILE A 80 -16.28 3.11 -4.06
C ILE A 80 -17.33 2.60 -3.07
N ILE A 81 -16.90 2.16 -1.89
CA ILE A 81 -17.83 1.68 -0.84
C ILE A 81 -18.77 2.81 -0.41
N VAL A 82 -18.26 4.02 -0.22
CA VAL A 82 -19.07 5.20 0.15
C VAL A 82 -20.06 5.57 -0.95
N LEU A 83 -19.61 5.61 -2.22
CA LEU A 83 -20.48 5.94 -3.35
C LEU A 83 -21.62 4.92 -3.52
N ARG A 84 -21.33 3.64 -3.26
CA ARG A 84 -22.36 2.59 -3.23
C ARG A 84 -23.32 2.73 -2.06
N ALA A 85 -22.82 3.04 -0.86
CA ALA A 85 -23.65 3.29 0.31
C ALA A 85 -24.60 4.49 0.11
N LEU A 86 -24.18 5.47 -0.70
CA LEU A 86 -24.99 6.64 -1.09
C LEU A 86 -25.94 6.36 -2.27
N GLY A 87 -25.96 5.14 -2.82
CA GLY A 87 -26.80 4.76 -3.96
C GLY A 87 -26.43 5.43 -5.28
N LYS A 88 -25.21 5.99 -5.39
CA LYS A 88 -24.71 6.63 -6.61
C LYS A 88 -24.12 5.63 -7.61
N ILE A 89 -23.87 4.39 -7.18
CA ILE A 89 -23.36 3.26 -7.97
C ILE A 89 -23.86 1.94 -7.37
#